data_AF-A0A959RH26-F1
#
_entry.id   AF-A0A959RH26-F1
#
_cell.length_a   1.000
_cell.length_b   1.000
_cell.length_c   1.000
_cell.angle_alpha   90.00
_cell.angle_beta   90.00
_cell.angle_gamma   90.00
#
_symmetry.space_group_name_H-M   'P 1'
#
loop_
_entity.id
_entity.type
_entity.pdbx_description
1 polymer ?
#
loop_
_entity_poly.entity_id
_entity_poly.type
_entity_poly.pdbx_seq_one_letter_code
_entity_poly.pdbx_strand_id
1 'polypeptide(L)'
;MKNLKLTELLLNLTPSELKRFSDFVRSPYYNKNKKLIPAFEFIEDCINSSDTELLTKENIFSVIYPGEKFNDTNLRSQLSDLKKLCEKFLIVCEYEKNPEDRKLHLLNSLASRNAKKNFEVISNETANELKGNFNKNFDHYLREIGFEKARILAKGANVEVNLDRNYYRLSDAIDHYFLSSKLDLINSFLSRKYHVLGSFKLDLKFTNEIIEFIELNLNELKKSDPFIYCEYLIYKMMTAADSDKYFNDLQSYVIRNIRKYDHAALEQVYFPMINFGFNKVALGEIEYLNKLFQIYKSFEKRGFYADMEYIQDMDLISIGIAGLRLNKVQWIEDFTKKYESKLKSSFKESTVNLVLSLVCFKKKKYEEAVKYLNKVNYENSYYYLKSRETLLQIYYEQKEFVALESLMDSIRHYLKRRREVLSIHYERYVKFLKYLGMLLKAAEEDKSKIRVLKKELDKNINVIGREWLLEKVLELNVKS
;
A
#
# COMPACT_ATOMS: atom_id res chain seq x y z
N MET A 1 -7.78 0.82 -33.18
CA MET A 1 -8.28 -0.24 -32.26
C MET A 1 -7.69 -0.19 -30.84
N LYS A 2 -6.89 0.84 -30.50
CA LYS A 2 -6.37 1.17 -29.14
C LYS A 2 -7.44 1.45 -28.05
N ASN A 3 -8.70 1.03 -28.24
CA ASN A 3 -9.83 1.40 -27.37
C ASN A 3 -10.90 0.29 -27.26
N LEU A 4 -10.57 -0.96 -27.60
CA LEU A 4 -11.45 -2.10 -27.34
C LEU A 4 -11.08 -2.71 -25.97
N LYS A 5 -12.10 -2.91 -25.12
CA LYS A 5 -11.95 -3.52 -23.77
C LYS A 5 -11.18 -4.84 -23.77
N LEU A 6 -11.21 -5.60 -24.88
CA LEU A 6 -10.43 -6.84 -25.02
C LEU A 6 -8.92 -6.56 -25.09
N THR A 7 -8.51 -5.57 -25.88
CA THR A 7 -7.10 -5.24 -26.08
C THR A 7 -6.48 -4.72 -24.79
N GLU A 8 -7.23 -3.94 -23.99
CA GLU A 8 -6.82 -3.53 -22.65
C GLU A 8 -6.55 -4.74 -21.74
N LEU A 9 -7.46 -5.74 -21.70
CA LEU A 9 -7.25 -6.93 -20.88
C LEU A 9 -6.00 -7.71 -21.32
N LEU A 10 -5.85 -7.95 -22.63
CA LEU A 10 -4.75 -8.76 -23.15
C LEU A 10 -3.38 -8.08 -23.02
N LEU A 11 -3.30 -6.76 -23.18
CA LEU A 11 -2.06 -6.01 -23.00
C LEU A 11 -1.58 -5.94 -21.55
N ASN A 12 -2.47 -6.18 -20.58
CA ASN A 12 -2.13 -6.20 -19.16
C ASN A 12 -1.84 -7.61 -18.61
N LEU A 13 -1.92 -8.65 -19.46
CA LEU A 13 -1.47 -9.99 -19.07
C LEU A 13 0.07 -10.02 -19.03
N THR A 14 0.63 -10.68 -18.02
CA THR A 14 2.05 -11.01 -18.03
C THR A 14 2.38 -11.98 -19.17
N PRO A 15 3.63 -12.08 -19.64
CA PRO A 15 4.01 -13.05 -20.67
C PRO A 15 3.64 -14.50 -20.32
N SER A 16 3.72 -14.85 -19.02
CA SER A 16 3.30 -16.16 -18.52
C SER A 16 1.77 -16.35 -18.61
N GLU A 17 0.99 -15.34 -18.22
CA GLU A 17 -0.47 -15.39 -18.32
C GLU A 17 -0.95 -15.41 -19.77
N LEU A 18 -0.31 -14.68 -20.68
CA LEU A 18 -0.65 -14.68 -22.10
C LEU A 18 -0.50 -16.08 -22.70
N LYS A 19 0.62 -16.76 -22.41
CA LYS A 19 0.87 -18.14 -22.83
C LYS A 19 -0.17 -19.11 -22.26
N ARG A 20 -0.48 -19.00 -20.97
CA ARG A 20 -1.51 -19.84 -20.32
C ARG A 20 -2.91 -19.55 -20.87
N PHE A 21 -3.18 -18.31 -21.26
CA PHE A 21 -4.43 -17.95 -21.93
C PHE A 21 -4.52 -18.58 -23.32
N SER A 22 -3.40 -18.67 -24.06
CA SER A 22 -3.31 -19.44 -25.32
C SER A 22 -3.77 -20.90 -25.13
N ASP A 23 -3.27 -21.58 -24.10
CA ASP A 23 -3.71 -22.94 -23.75
C ASP A 23 -5.20 -22.99 -23.36
N PHE A 24 -5.68 -21.98 -22.63
CA PHE A 24 -7.08 -21.86 -22.22
C PHE A 24 -8.02 -21.68 -23.42
N VAL A 25 -7.61 -20.88 -24.41
CA VAL A 25 -8.36 -20.65 -25.66
C VAL A 25 -8.42 -21.91 -26.52
N ARG A 26 -7.36 -22.73 -26.52
CA ARG A 26 -7.31 -24.01 -27.23
C ARG A 26 -8.02 -25.15 -26.48
N SER A 27 -8.37 -24.95 -25.21
CA SER A 27 -9.00 -25.98 -24.39
C SER A 27 -10.42 -26.32 -24.87
N PRO A 28 -10.71 -27.59 -25.23
CA PRO A 28 -12.05 -28.00 -25.66
C PRO A 28 -13.07 -27.99 -24.50
N TYR A 29 -12.60 -27.85 -23.25
CA TYR A 29 -13.47 -27.71 -22.08
C TYR A 29 -13.98 -26.27 -21.93
N TYR A 30 -13.11 -25.28 -22.16
CA TYR A 30 -13.44 -23.86 -21.97
C TYR A 30 -13.91 -23.17 -23.26
N ASN A 31 -13.42 -23.59 -24.42
CA ASN A 31 -13.74 -23.01 -25.71
C ASN A 31 -14.34 -24.06 -26.67
N LYS A 32 -15.61 -23.87 -27.05
CA LYS A 32 -16.26 -24.66 -28.11
C LYS A 32 -16.20 -23.97 -29.48
N ASN A 33 -15.89 -22.68 -29.51
CA ASN A 33 -15.81 -21.89 -30.74
C ASN A 33 -14.37 -21.86 -31.26
N LYS A 34 -14.06 -22.77 -32.19
CA LYS A 34 -12.72 -22.88 -32.79
C LYS A 34 -12.29 -21.64 -33.58
N LYS A 35 -13.22 -20.76 -33.97
CA LYS A 35 -12.91 -19.50 -34.68
C LYS A 35 -12.17 -18.49 -33.80
N LEU A 36 -12.24 -18.62 -32.47
CA LEU A 36 -11.53 -17.75 -31.54
C LEU A 36 -10.04 -18.04 -31.44
N ILE A 37 -9.62 -19.27 -31.80
CA ILE A 37 -8.21 -19.69 -31.76
C ILE A 37 -7.36 -18.84 -32.72
N PRO A 38 -7.63 -18.81 -34.04
CA PRO A 38 -6.80 -18.02 -34.96
C PRO A 38 -6.91 -16.52 -34.67
N ALA A 39 -8.05 -16.04 -34.17
CA ALA A 39 -8.22 -14.66 -33.73
C ALA A 39 -7.25 -14.30 -32.60
N PHE A 40 -7.15 -15.17 -31.59
CA PHE A 40 -6.28 -14.94 -30.46
C PHE A 40 -4.81 -15.12 -30.84
N GLU A 41 -4.44 -16.13 -31.64
CA GLU A 41 -3.07 -16.34 -32.12
C GLU A 41 -2.53 -15.11 -32.85
N PHE A 42 -3.32 -14.51 -33.76
CA PHE A 42 -2.95 -13.26 -34.41
C PHE A 42 -2.75 -12.11 -33.42
N ILE A 43 -3.61 -11.99 -32.40
CA ILE A 43 -3.48 -10.95 -31.38
C ILE A 43 -2.24 -11.18 -30.51
N GLU A 44 -2.00 -12.42 -30.08
CA GLU A 44 -0.84 -12.85 -29.30
C GLU A 44 0.47 -12.53 -30.03
N ASP A 45 0.55 -12.83 -31.34
CA ASP A 45 1.70 -12.51 -32.18
C ASP A 45 1.97 -11.01 -32.25
N CYS A 46 0.94 -10.19 -32.47
CA CYS A 46 1.08 -8.72 -32.50
C CYS A 46 1.50 -8.14 -31.15
N ILE A 47 1.04 -8.73 -30.04
CA ILE A 47 1.46 -8.32 -28.68
C ILE A 47 2.93 -8.67 -28.47
N ASN A 48 3.34 -9.89 -28.83
CA ASN A 48 4.72 -10.36 -28.66
C ASN A 48 5.72 -9.61 -29.56
N SER A 49 5.33 -9.24 -30.78
CA SER A 49 6.17 -8.47 -31.70
C SER A 49 6.13 -6.96 -31.44
N SER A 50 5.27 -6.48 -30.53
CA SER A 50 4.98 -5.06 -30.30
C SER A 50 4.35 -4.33 -31.50
N ASP A 51 3.92 -5.04 -32.55
CA ASP A 51 3.29 -4.48 -33.75
C ASP A 51 1.78 -4.22 -33.54
N THR A 52 1.45 -3.49 -32.48
CA THR A 52 0.05 -3.23 -32.10
C THR A 52 -0.74 -2.42 -33.14
N GLU A 53 -0.06 -1.84 -34.14
CA GLU A 53 -0.69 -1.19 -35.30
C GLU A 53 -1.41 -2.17 -36.23
N LEU A 54 -0.97 -3.44 -36.26
CA LEU A 54 -1.59 -4.51 -37.04
C LEU A 54 -2.90 -5.02 -36.45
N LEU A 55 -3.20 -4.68 -35.19
CA LEU A 55 -4.45 -4.99 -34.51
C LEU A 55 -5.59 -4.10 -35.04
N THR A 56 -5.94 -4.24 -36.31
CA THR A 56 -7.11 -3.61 -36.94
C THR A 56 -8.27 -4.60 -36.99
N LYS A 57 -9.50 -4.07 -37.14
CA LYS A 57 -10.70 -4.92 -37.18
C LYS A 57 -10.65 -5.81 -38.42
N GLU A 58 -10.18 -5.24 -39.52
CA GLU A 58 -10.07 -5.84 -40.84
C GLU A 58 -9.07 -7.00 -40.82
N ASN A 59 -7.91 -6.80 -40.19
CA ASN A 59 -6.89 -7.86 -40.07
C ASN A 59 -7.35 -9.01 -39.17
N ILE A 60 -8.02 -8.71 -38.06
CA ILE A 60 -8.56 -9.78 -37.20
C ILE A 60 -9.68 -10.52 -37.93
N PHE A 61 -10.56 -9.80 -38.64
CA PHE A 61 -11.64 -10.42 -39.40
C PHE A 61 -11.11 -11.35 -40.49
N SER A 62 -10.07 -10.96 -41.23
CA SER A 62 -9.52 -11.78 -42.32
C SER A 62 -8.90 -13.09 -41.83
N VAL A 63 -8.36 -13.10 -40.61
CA VAL A 63 -7.85 -14.31 -39.96
C VAL A 63 -8.98 -15.23 -39.49
N ILE A 64 -10.09 -14.66 -38.99
CA ILE A 64 -11.25 -15.44 -38.54
C ILE A 64 -12.07 -16.00 -39.72
N TYR A 65 -12.22 -15.20 -40.78
CA TYR A 65 -13.04 -15.49 -41.95
C TYR A 65 -12.24 -15.30 -43.25
N PRO A 66 -11.32 -16.23 -43.57
CA PRO A 66 -10.49 -16.11 -44.77
C PRO A 66 -11.33 -16.03 -46.05
N GLY A 67 -11.10 -14.99 -46.85
CA GLY A 67 -11.80 -14.78 -48.13
C GLY A 67 -13.21 -14.18 -48.04
N GLU A 68 -13.74 -13.92 -46.83
CA GLU A 68 -15.04 -13.27 -46.66
C GLU A 68 -14.94 -11.74 -46.70
N LYS A 69 -16.00 -11.07 -47.16
CA LYS A 69 -16.10 -9.61 -47.08
C LYS A 69 -16.25 -9.17 -45.63
N PHE A 70 -15.49 -8.14 -45.24
CA PHE A 70 -15.51 -7.58 -43.88
C PHE A 70 -16.94 -7.36 -43.34
N ASN A 71 -17.22 -7.97 -42.19
CA ASN A 71 -18.49 -7.83 -41.47
C ASN A 71 -18.23 -7.49 -40.00
N ASP A 72 -18.42 -6.22 -39.65
CA ASP A 72 -18.18 -5.69 -38.30
C ASP A 72 -19.10 -6.34 -37.25
N THR A 73 -20.33 -6.70 -37.60
CA THR A 73 -21.26 -7.36 -36.67
C THR A 73 -20.75 -8.73 -36.27
N ASN A 74 -20.33 -9.55 -37.25
CA ASN A 74 -19.77 -10.87 -37.00
C ASN A 74 -18.47 -10.76 -36.18
N LEU A 75 -17.58 -9.82 -36.55
CA LEU A 75 -16.35 -9.58 -35.81
C LEU A 75 -16.62 -9.23 -34.34
N ARG A 76 -17.51 -8.26 -34.09
CA ARG A 76 -17.85 -7.82 -32.73
C ARG A 76 -18.37 -8.98 -31.89
N SER A 77 -19.15 -9.90 -32.49
CA SER A 77 -19.59 -11.12 -31.81
C SER A 77 -18.40 -11.98 -31.39
N GLN A 78 -17.45 -12.25 -32.30
CA GLN A 78 -16.28 -13.08 -31.99
C GLN A 78 -15.36 -12.43 -30.94
N LEU A 79 -15.12 -11.12 -31.04
CA LEU A 79 -14.32 -10.38 -30.05
C LEU A 79 -15.00 -10.33 -28.68
N SER A 80 -16.34 -10.27 -28.64
CA SER A 80 -17.10 -10.36 -27.39
C SER A 80 -16.95 -11.73 -26.74
N ASP A 81 -17.00 -12.80 -27.52
CA ASP A 81 -16.81 -14.16 -27.00
C ASP A 81 -15.37 -14.41 -26.53
N LEU A 82 -14.36 -13.92 -27.27
CA LEU A 82 -12.97 -13.97 -26.83
C LEU A 82 -12.74 -13.17 -25.54
N LYS A 83 -13.40 -12.02 -25.39
CA LYS A 83 -13.36 -11.24 -24.13
C LYS A 83 -13.93 -12.01 -22.95
N LYS A 84 -15.10 -12.65 -23.11
CA LYS A 84 -15.69 -13.49 -22.06
C LYS A 84 -14.78 -14.65 -21.68
N LEU A 85 -14.07 -15.21 -22.66
CA LEU A 85 -13.11 -16.29 -22.42
C LEU A 85 -11.90 -15.79 -21.62
N CYS A 86 -11.40 -14.59 -21.92
CA CYS A 86 -10.34 -13.92 -21.14
C CYS A 86 -10.81 -13.62 -19.71
N GLU A 87 -12.02 -13.10 -19.51
CA GLU A 87 -12.58 -12.87 -18.17
C GLU A 87 -12.67 -14.17 -17.37
N LYS A 88 -13.12 -15.26 -17.99
CA LYS A 88 -13.18 -16.58 -17.35
C LYS A 88 -11.79 -17.10 -17.00
N PHE A 89 -10.80 -16.90 -17.86
CA PHE A 89 -9.40 -17.23 -17.58
C PHE A 89 -8.85 -16.45 -16.38
N LEU A 90 -9.12 -15.14 -16.30
CA LEU A 90 -8.71 -14.31 -15.17
C LEU A 90 -9.33 -14.79 -13.85
N ILE A 91 -10.62 -15.18 -13.86
CA ILE A 91 -11.28 -15.79 -12.69
C ILE A 91 -10.56 -17.08 -12.28
N VAL A 92 -10.19 -17.94 -13.23
CA VAL A 92 -9.45 -19.18 -12.94
C VAL A 92 -8.08 -18.86 -12.37
N CYS A 93 -7.36 -17.88 -12.93
CA CYS A 93 -6.06 -17.46 -12.40
C CYS A 93 -6.17 -16.95 -10.97
N GLU A 94 -7.15 -16.11 -10.67
CA GLU A 94 -7.34 -15.57 -9.32
C GLU A 94 -7.76 -16.64 -8.32
N TYR A 95 -8.61 -17.57 -8.75
CA TYR A 95 -8.97 -18.75 -7.96
C TYR A 95 -7.76 -19.64 -7.66
N GLU A 96 -6.85 -19.81 -8.62
CA GLU A 96 -5.65 -20.63 -8.46
C GLU A 96 -4.61 -20.03 -7.50
N LYS A 97 -4.57 -18.70 -7.37
CA LYS A 97 -3.68 -17.99 -6.44
C LYS A 97 -4.02 -18.20 -4.96
N ASN A 98 -5.22 -18.68 -4.65
CA ASN A 98 -5.71 -18.81 -3.27
C ASN A 98 -5.93 -20.29 -2.87
N PRO A 99 -4.86 -21.06 -2.53
CA PRO A 99 -4.96 -22.47 -2.16
C PRO A 99 -5.95 -22.77 -1.03
N GLU A 100 -6.04 -21.87 -0.04
CA GLU A 100 -6.94 -22.02 1.11
C GLU A 100 -8.41 -21.99 0.67
N ASP A 101 -8.79 -21.01 -0.15
CA ASP A 101 -10.16 -20.89 -0.67
C ASP A 101 -10.51 -22.08 -1.57
N ARG A 102 -9.55 -22.57 -2.37
CA ARG A 102 -9.72 -23.78 -3.17
C ARG A 102 -10.05 -25.00 -2.32
N LYS A 103 -9.38 -25.19 -1.18
CA LYS A 103 -9.68 -26.28 -0.25
C LYS A 103 -11.09 -26.15 0.32
N LEU A 104 -11.55 -24.95 0.66
CA LEU A 104 -12.92 -24.73 1.11
C LEU A 104 -13.96 -25.07 0.04
N HIS A 105 -13.74 -24.67 -1.21
CA HIS A 105 -14.61 -25.04 -2.31
C HIS A 105 -14.63 -26.55 -2.54
N LEU A 106 -13.48 -27.22 -2.42
CA LEU A 106 -13.40 -28.68 -2.48
C LEU A 106 -14.18 -29.33 -1.33
N LEU A 107 -14.04 -28.86 -0.09
CA LEU A 107 -14.79 -29.37 1.06
C LEU A 107 -16.29 -29.25 0.86
N ASN A 108 -16.79 -28.10 0.39
CA ASN A 108 -18.21 -27.90 0.06
C ASN A 108 -18.68 -28.86 -1.04
N SER A 109 -17.85 -29.08 -2.06
CA SER A 109 -18.12 -30.02 -3.16
C SER A 109 -18.19 -31.47 -2.68
N LEU A 110 -17.28 -31.88 -1.79
CA LEU A 110 -17.23 -33.21 -1.20
C LEU A 110 -18.39 -33.45 -0.21
N ALA A 111 -18.72 -32.45 0.62
CA ALA A 111 -19.83 -32.50 1.55
C ALA A 111 -21.18 -32.68 0.82
N SER A 112 -21.43 -31.88 -0.21
CA SER A 112 -22.69 -31.96 -1.00
C SER A 112 -22.84 -33.27 -1.77
N ARG A 113 -21.74 -33.98 -2.04
CA ARG A 113 -21.73 -35.30 -2.71
C ARG A 113 -21.63 -36.47 -1.74
N ASN A 114 -21.67 -36.21 -0.42
CA ASN A 114 -21.52 -37.23 0.62
C ASN A 114 -20.22 -38.06 0.49
N ALA A 115 -19.15 -37.45 -0.01
CA ALA A 115 -17.85 -38.10 -0.21
C ALA A 115 -17.03 -38.15 1.09
N LYS A 116 -17.55 -38.84 2.11
CA LYS A 116 -17.09 -38.78 3.51
C LYS A 116 -15.58 -39.00 3.71
N LYS A 117 -15.02 -40.08 3.17
CA LYS A 117 -13.58 -40.40 3.34
C LYS A 117 -12.68 -39.28 2.81
N ASN A 118 -12.98 -38.76 1.63
CA ASN A 118 -12.21 -37.66 1.03
C ASN A 118 -12.41 -36.37 1.81
N PHE A 119 -13.65 -36.10 2.26
CA PHE A 119 -13.94 -34.93 3.09
C PHE A 119 -13.13 -34.95 4.39
N GLU A 120 -13.05 -36.08 5.09
CA GLU A 120 -12.33 -36.21 6.36
C GLU A 120 -10.83 -35.93 6.21
N VAL A 121 -10.18 -36.44 5.15
CA VAL A 121 -8.77 -36.18 4.87
C VAL A 121 -8.52 -34.68 4.70
N ILE A 122 -9.23 -34.04 3.76
CA ILE A 122 -9.06 -32.61 3.49
C ILE A 122 -9.46 -31.76 4.70
N SER A 123 -10.49 -32.17 5.44
CA SER A 123 -10.94 -31.43 6.62
C SER A 123 -9.90 -31.43 7.74
N ASN A 124 -9.22 -32.56 7.97
CA ASN A 124 -8.16 -32.64 8.97
C ASN A 124 -6.94 -31.79 8.59
N GLU A 125 -6.56 -31.80 7.31
CA GLU A 125 -5.50 -30.92 6.79
C GLU A 125 -5.85 -29.44 7.00
N THR A 126 -7.03 -29.02 6.54
CA THR A 126 -7.50 -27.63 6.69
C THR A 126 -7.59 -27.20 8.16
N ALA A 127 -8.04 -28.08 9.06
CA ALA A 127 -8.11 -27.77 10.49
C ALA A 127 -6.72 -27.52 11.11
N ASN A 128 -5.68 -28.22 10.65
CA ASN A 128 -4.32 -28.02 11.14
C ASN A 128 -3.71 -26.71 10.62
N GLU A 129 -3.97 -26.40 9.34
CA GLU A 129 -3.52 -25.14 8.71
C GLU A 129 -4.15 -23.92 9.39
N LEU A 130 -5.46 -23.92 9.63
CA LEU A 130 -6.15 -22.82 10.30
C LEU A 130 -5.63 -22.60 11.74
N LYS A 131 -5.38 -23.68 12.50
CA LYS A 131 -4.86 -23.57 13.88
C LYS A 131 -3.44 -23.01 13.95
N GLY A 132 -2.59 -23.32 12.98
CA GLY A 132 -1.18 -22.92 12.97
C GLY A 132 -0.95 -21.48 12.53
N ASN A 133 -1.98 -20.78 12.04
CA ASN A 133 -1.82 -19.47 11.44
C ASN A 133 -1.66 -18.37 12.51
N PHE A 134 -0.56 -17.61 12.41
CA PHE A 134 -0.31 -16.43 13.24
C PHE A 134 -1.03 -15.17 12.71
N ASN A 135 -1.22 -15.09 11.39
CA ASN A 135 -1.76 -13.96 10.65
C ASN A 135 -3.27 -14.07 10.48
N LYS A 136 -3.99 -14.22 11.59
CA LYS A 136 -5.46 -14.36 11.61
C LYS A 136 -6.15 -13.01 11.40
N ASN A 137 -6.19 -12.54 10.16
CA ASN A 137 -6.98 -11.37 9.77
C ASN A 137 -8.45 -11.75 9.51
N PHE A 138 -9.26 -10.81 9.03
CA PHE A 138 -10.67 -11.10 8.75
C PHE A 138 -10.86 -12.17 7.66
N ASP A 139 -9.99 -12.24 6.64
CA ASP A 139 -10.07 -13.29 5.61
C ASP A 139 -9.86 -14.69 6.21
N HIS A 140 -8.94 -14.81 7.17
CA HIS A 140 -8.74 -16.05 7.91
C HIS A 140 -10.03 -16.51 8.62
N TYR A 141 -10.69 -15.63 9.36
CA TYR A 141 -11.92 -16.00 10.07
C TYR A 141 -13.09 -16.22 9.10
N LEU A 142 -13.14 -15.53 7.96
CA LEU A 142 -14.10 -15.80 6.91
C LEU A 142 -13.93 -17.23 6.34
N ARG A 143 -12.68 -17.67 6.18
CA ARG A 143 -12.35 -19.05 5.80
C ARG A 143 -12.75 -20.04 6.87
N GLU A 144 -12.52 -19.74 8.15
CA GLU A 144 -12.94 -20.58 9.27
C GLU A 144 -14.47 -20.74 9.34
N ILE A 145 -15.23 -19.67 9.09
CA ILE A 145 -16.70 -19.71 8.94
C ILE A 145 -17.10 -20.66 7.82
N GLY A 146 -16.47 -20.53 6.65
CA GLY A 146 -16.70 -21.41 5.50
C GLY A 146 -16.40 -22.87 5.81
N PHE A 147 -15.31 -23.12 6.54
CA PHE A 147 -14.87 -24.43 6.96
C PHE A 147 -15.87 -25.11 7.91
N GLU A 148 -16.30 -24.42 8.97
CA GLU A 148 -17.26 -25.00 9.92
C GLU A 148 -18.63 -25.22 9.29
N LYS A 149 -19.07 -24.34 8.38
CA LYS A 149 -20.27 -24.58 7.55
C LYS A 149 -20.15 -25.86 6.71
N ALA A 150 -19.00 -26.09 6.08
CA ALA A 150 -18.76 -27.31 5.30
C ALA A 150 -18.83 -28.57 6.19
N ARG A 151 -18.30 -28.51 7.42
CA ARG A 151 -18.36 -29.61 8.40
C ARG A 151 -19.77 -29.88 8.89
N ILE A 152 -20.55 -28.83 9.12
CA ILE A 152 -21.97 -28.95 9.46
C ILE A 152 -22.72 -29.61 8.30
N LEU A 153 -22.52 -29.15 7.06
CA LEU A 153 -23.17 -29.72 5.88
C LEU A 153 -22.83 -31.21 5.69
N ALA A 154 -21.57 -31.60 5.86
CA ALA A 154 -21.12 -32.99 5.72
C ALA A 154 -21.77 -33.94 6.74
N LYS A 155 -22.16 -33.42 7.92
CA LYS A 155 -22.76 -34.20 9.01
C LYS A 155 -24.29 -34.09 9.07
N GLY A 156 -24.85 -32.95 8.65
CA GLY A 156 -26.23 -32.53 8.89
C GLY A 156 -27.31 -33.33 8.17
N ALA A 157 -26.94 -34.27 7.29
CA ALA A 157 -27.90 -35.23 6.73
C ALA A 157 -28.38 -36.27 7.77
N ASN A 158 -27.66 -36.44 8.89
CA ASN A 158 -28.06 -37.32 9.98
C ASN A 158 -28.51 -36.49 11.20
N VAL A 159 -29.81 -36.51 11.48
CA VAL A 159 -30.46 -35.73 12.56
C VAL A 159 -30.00 -36.19 13.96
N GLU A 160 -29.45 -37.40 14.09
CA GLU A 160 -28.95 -37.93 15.36
C GLU A 160 -27.53 -37.45 15.70
N VAL A 161 -26.84 -36.78 14.77
CA VAL A 161 -25.47 -36.29 15.00
C VAL A 161 -25.51 -35.03 15.85
N ASN A 162 -24.87 -35.05 17.02
CA ASN A 162 -24.64 -33.83 17.80
C ASN A 162 -23.70 -32.88 17.04
N LEU A 163 -24.18 -31.67 16.80
CA LEU A 163 -23.46 -30.60 16.09
C LEU A 163 -23.10 -29.41 16.98
N ASP A 164 -23.37 -29.47 18.29
CA ASP A 164 -23.23 -28.33 19.21
C ASP A 164 -21.81 -27.73 19.11
N ARG A 165 -20.79 -28.59 19.16
CA ARG A 165 -19.38 -28.16 19.04
C ARG A 165 -19.07 -27.47 17.71
N ASN A 166 -19.74 -27.86 16.62
CA ASN A 166 -19.57 -27.22 15.32
C ASN A 166 -20.27 -25.85 15.29
N TYR A 167 -21.44 -25.72 15.91
CA TYR A 167 -22.14 -24.44 16.02
C TYR A 167 -21.43 -23.45 16.95
N TYR A 168 -20.87 -23.91 18.08
CA TYR A 168 -20.04 -23.06 18.95
C TYR A 168 -18.81 -22.53 18.21
N ARG A 169 -18.06 -23.38 17.50
CA ARG A 169 -16.93 -22.94 16.68
C ARG A 169 -17.33 -21.98 15.57
N LEU A 170 -18.48 -22.21 14.94
CA LEU A 170 -19.01 -21.30 13.93
C LEU A 170 -19.34 -19.94 14.55
N SER A 171 -19.94 -19.91 15.75
CA SER A 171 -20.20 -18.68 16.50
C SER A 171 -18.89 -17.93 16.79
N ASP A 172 -17.91 -18.64 17.37
CA ASP A 172 -16.60 -18.06 17.70
C ASP A 172 -15.94 -17.45 16.45
N ALA A 173 -15.94 -18.17 15.32
CA ALA A 173 -15.37 -17.67 14.06
C ALA A 173 -16.12 -16.44 13.53
N ILE A 174 -17.45 -16.38 13.69
CA ILE A 174 -18.26 -15.20 13.32
C ILE A 174 -17.88 -14.00 14.19
N ASP A 175 -17.71 -14.21 15.50
CA ASP A 175 -17.35 -13.14 16.44
C ASP A 175 -15.96 -12.58 16.11
N HIS A 176 -14.96 -13.44 15.90
CA HIS A 176 -13.62 -13.00 15.51
C HIS A 176 -13.58 -12.32 14.14
N TYR A 177 -14.34 -12.82 13.16
CA TYR A 177 -14.51 -12.15 11.87
C TYR A 177 -15.09 -10.75 12.04
N PHE A 178 -16.14 -10.62 12.87
CA PHE A 178 -16.77 -9.33 13.15
C PHE A 178 -15.80 -8.36 13.82
N LEU A 179 -15.10 -8.79 14.87
CA LEU A 179 -14.09 -7.98 15.57
C LEU A 179 -12.98 -7.52 14.62
N SER A 180 -12.37 -8.46 13.88
CA SER A 180 -11.27 -8.15 12.96
C SER A 180 -11.71 -7.22 11.83
N SER A 181 -12.87 -7.48 11.22
CA SER A 181 -13.39 -6.65 10.12
C SER A 181 -13.76 -5.24 10.60
N LYS A 182 -14.34 -5.12 11.80
CA LYS A 182 -14.74 -3.82 12.35
C LYS A 182 -13.54 -3.00 12.76
N LEU A 183 -12.54 -3.60 13.39
CA LEU A 183 -11.28 -2.91 13.73
C LEU A 183 -10.54 -2.46 12.47
N ASP A 184 -10.40 -3.31 11.45
CA ASP A 184 -9.74 -2.94 10.20
C ASP A 184 -10.43 -1.73 9.53
N LEU A 185 -11.77 -1.73 9.48
CA LEU A 185 -12.53 -0.59 8.98
C LEU A 185 -12.30 0.68 9.81
N ILE A 186 -12.34 0.55 11.15
CA ILE A 186 -12.12 1.67 12.07
C ILE A 186 -10.71 2.23 11.88
N ASN A 187 -9.68 1.38 11.86
CA ASN A 187 -8.29 1.78 11.73
C ASN A 187 -7.97 2.34 10.35
N SER A 188 -8.55 1.79 9.29
CA SER A 188 -8.50 2.36 7.94
C SER A 188 -9.12 3.75 7.90
N PHE A 189 -10.28 3.92 8.54
CA PHE A 189 -10.96 5.21 8.62
C PHE A 189 -10.14 6.23 9.42
N LEU A 190 -9.65 5.83 10.60
CA LEU A 190 -8.78 6.64 11.44
C LEU A 190 -7.51 7.00 10.68
N SER A 191 -6.81 6.08 10.03
CA SER A 191 -5.59 6.35 9.26
C SER A 191 -5.80 7.41 8.17
N ARG A 192 -6.93 7.36 7.44
CA ARG A 192 -7.26 8.38 6.43
C ARG A 192 -7.55 9.75 7.05
N LYS A 193 -8.20 9.77 8.22
CA LYS A 193 -8.66 10.99 8.89
C LYS A 193 -7.70 11.51 9.96
N TYR A 194 -6.68 10.76 10.33
CA TYR A 194 -5.66 11.13 11.32
C TYR A 194 -4.87 12.36 10.86
N HIS A 195 -4.85 12.58 9.55
CA HIS A 195 -4.36 13.80 8.94
C HIS A 195 -5.28 15.01 9.17
N VAL A 196 -6.57 14.87 9.43
CA VAL A 196 -7.47 16.01 9.69
C VAL A 196 -7.40 16.38 11.17
N LEU A 197 -6.62 17.41 11.49
CA LEU A 197 -6.59 18.00 12.83
C LEU A 197 -7.98 18.56 13.18
N GLY A 198 -8.59 18.02 14.24
CA GLY A 198 -9.73 18.64 14.93
C GLY A 198 -11.12 18.26 14.41
N SER A 199 -12.03 18.01 15.38
CA SER A 199 -13.48 17.76 15.29
C SER A 199 -13.99 16.46 14.65
N PHE A 200 -13.14 15.52 14.25
CA PHE A 200 -13.66 14.23 13.78
C PHE A 200 -14.13 13.36 14.95
N LYS A 201 -15.44 13.16 15.07
CA LYS A 201 -16.04 12.17 15.97
C LYS A 201 -16.24 10.87 15.20
N LEU A 202 -15.52 9.82 15.60
CA LEU A 202 -15.77 8.47 15.09
C LEU A 202 -17.15 8.02 15.60
N ASP A 203 -18.11 7.91 14.69
CA ASP A 203 -19.47 7.46 14.99
C ASP A 203 -19.82 6.25 14.12
N LEU A 204 -19.09 5.15 14.37
CA LEU A 204 -19.39 3.85 13.76
C LEU A 204 -20.08 2.97 14.79
N LYS A 205 -21.21 2.37 14.41
CA LYS A 205 -21.96 1.42 15.25
C LYS A 205 -21.06 0.30 15.76
N PHE A 206 -21.31 -0.16 16.98
CA PHE A 206 -20.60 -1.22 17.68
C PHE A 206 -19.15 -0.92 18.07
N THR A 207 -18.65 0.31 17.88
CA THR A 207 -17.26 0.64 18.22
C THR A 207 -16.99 0.49 19.71
N ASN A 208 -17.89 0.96 20.57
CA ASN A 208 -17.65 0.91 22.01
C ASN A 208 -17.74 -0.52 22.52
N GLU A 209 -18.73 -1.27 22.04
CA GLU A 209 -19.03 -2.64 22.45
C GLU A 209 -17.89 -3.60 22.08
N ILE A 210 -17.32 -3.48 20.87
CA ILE A 210 -16.18 -4.33 20.49
C ILE A 210 -14.92 -3.98 21.29
N ILE A 211 -14.68 -2.70 21.58
CA ILE A 211 -13.50 -2.26 22.33
C ILE A 211 -13.61 -2.71 23.78
N GLU A 212 -14.78 -2.57 24.40
CA GLU A 212 -15.06 -3.07 25.74
C GLU A 212 -14.85 -4.59 25.82
N PHE A 213 -15.40 -5.34 24.86
CA PHE A 213 -15.18 -6.78 24.77
C PHE A 213 -13.69 -7.15 24.66
N ILE A 214 -12.93 -6.46 23.81
CA ILE A 214 -11.49 -6.71 23.65
C ILE A 214 -10.74 -6.38 24.93
N GLU A 215 -11.07 -5.28 25.61
CA GLU A 215 -10.41 -4.87 26.85
C GLU A 215 -10.64 -5.86 27.98
N LEU A 216 -11.85 -6.42 28.10
CA LEU A 216 -12.17 -7.48 29.07
C LEU A 216 -11.40 -8.78 28.79
N ASN A 217 -11.06 -9.07 27.53
CA ASN A 217 -10.44 -10.32 27.10
C ASN A 217 -8.98 -10.16 26.62
N LEU A 218 -8.34 -9.02 26.91
CA LEU A 218 -7.09 -8.60 26.26
C LEU A 218 -5.92 -9.59 26.45
N ASN A 219 -5.82 -10.19 27.65
CA ASN A 219 -4.74 -11.13 27.98
C ASN A 219 -4.83 -12.44 27.21
N GLU A 220 -6.05 -12.87 26.90
CA GLU A 220 -6.33 -14.05 26.09
C GLU A 220 -6.07 -13.74 24.61
N LEU A 221 -6.69 -12.68 24.09
CA LEU A 221 -6.54 -12.24 22.69
C LEU A 221 -5.09 -11.99 22.30
N LYS A 222 -4.28 -11.44 23.21
CA LYS A 222 -2.84 -11.24 22.98
C LYS A 222 -2.08 -12.53 22.65
N LYS A 223 -2.58 -13.69 23.12
CA LYS A 223 -2.01 -15.03 22.90
C LYS A 223 -2.71 -15.76 21.76
N SER A 224 -4.04 -15.76 21.74
CA SER A 224 -4.86 -16.54 20.81
C SER A 224 -5.01 -15.88 19.45
N ASP A 225 -5.08 -14.53 19.43
CA ASP A 225 -5.43 -13.72 18.25
C ASP A 225 -4.52 -12.47 18.15
N PRO A 226 -3.21 -12.68 17.83
CA PRO A 226 -2.21 -11.63 17.72
C PRO A 226 -2.61 -10.44 16.83
N PHE A 227 -3.34 -10.71 15.76
CA PHE A 227 -3.73 -9.71 14.79
C PHE A 227 -4.80 -8.74 15.35
N ILE A 228 -5.87 -9.27 15.96
CA ILE A 228 -6.89 -8.47 16.67
C ILE A 228 -6.24 -7.65 17.78
N TYR A 229 -5.29 -8.23 18.51
CA TYR A 229 -4.53 -7.48 19.53
C TYR A 229 -3.75 -6.30 18.92
N CYS A 230 -3.08 -6.48 17.78
CA CYS A 230 -2.36 -5.40 17.11
C CYS A 230 -3.32 -4.31 16.60
N GLU A 231 -4.43 -4.70 15.98
CA GLU A 231 -5.48 -3.78 15.52
C GLU A 231 -6.08 -2.97 16.67
N TYR A 232 -6.29 -3.59 17.84
CA TYR A 232 -6.69 -2.87 19.06
C TYR A 232 -5.64 -1.85 19.51
N LEU A 233 -4.35 -2.22 19.51
CA LEU A 233 -3.28 -1.29 19.87
C LEU A 233 -3.20 -0.11 18.88
N ILE A 234 -3.43 -0.35 17.58
CA ILE A 234 -3.49 0.72 16.57
C ILE A 234 -4.65 1.68 16.87
N TYR A 235 -5.84 1.13 17.18
CA TYR A 235 -6.99 1.94 17.59
C TYR A 235 -6.67 2.81 18.80
N LYS A 236 -6.10 2.23 19.86
CA LYS A 236 -5.75 2.97 21.09
C LYS A 236 -4.62 3.97 20.87
N MET A 237 -3.63 3.63 20.05
CA MET A 237 -2.55 4.55 19.65
C MET A 237 -3.13 5.82 19.00
N MET A 238 -4.19 5.70 18.20
CA MET A 238 -4.80 6.84 17.51
C MET A 238 -5.84 7.61 18.35
N THR A 239 -6.44 6.99 19.36
CA THR A 239 -7.62 7.55 20.06
C THR A 239 -7.41 7.82 21.56
N ALA A 240 -6.47 7.14 22.21
CA ALA A 240 -6.24 7.30 23.64
C ALA A 240 -5.36 8.51 23.94
N ALA A 241 -5.55 9.10 25.13
CA ALA A 241 -4.70 10.18 25.63
C ALA A 241 -3.24 9.72 25.80
N ASP A 242 -3.04 8.51 26.35
CA ASP A 242 -1.71 7.88 26.52
C ASP A 242 -1.28 7.11 25.26
N SER A 243 -1.29 7.80 24.12
CA SER A 243 -0.96 7.20 22.81
C SER A 243 0.46 6.60 22.74
N ASP A 244 1.42 7.17 23.49
CA ASP A 244 2.81 6.74 23.52
C ASP A 244 2.97 5.33 24.10
N LYS A 245 2.21 4.99 25.15
CA LYS A 245 2.18 3.63 25.72
C LYS A 245 1.78 2.61 24.65
N TYR A 246 0.67 2.84 23.94
CA TYR A 246 0.17 1.91 22.93
C TYR A 246 1.11 1.80 21.73
N PHE A 247 1.74 2.90 21.32
CA PHE A 247 2.80 2.86 20.30
C PHE A 247 3.96 1.94 20.73
N ASN A 248 4.45 2.10 21.96
CA ASN A 248 5.58 1.30 22.48
C ASN A 248 5.20 -0.19 22.65
N ASP A 249 3.98 -0.48 23.11
CA ASP A 249 3.45 -1.84 23.22
C ASP A 249 3.35 -2.50 21.83
N LEU A 250 2.83 -1.79 20.84
CA LEU A 250 2.72 -2.26 19.46
C LEU A 250 4.09 -2.51 18.85
N GLN A 251 5.00 -1.54 18.95
CA GLN A 251 6.38 -1.64 18.48
C GLN A 251 7.07 -2.88 19.08
N SER A 252 6.96 -3.06 20.40
CA SER A 252 7.58 -4.18 21.10
C SER A 252 7.00 -5.53 20.67
N TYR A 253 5.67 -5.60 20.48
CA TYR A 253 4.98 -6.82 20.06
C TYR A 253 5.35 -7.21 18.64
N VAL A 254 5.33 -6.25 17.71
CA VAL A 254 5.70 -6.46 16.30
C VAL A 254 7.15 -6.89 16.18
N ILE A 255 8.10 -6.18 16.80
CA ILE A 255 9.53 -6.53 16.72
C ILE A 255 9.80 -7.92 17.29
N ARG A 256 9.10 -8.31 18.38
CA ARG A 256 9.25 -9.64 18.98
C ARG A 256 8.77 -10.75 18.06
N ASN A 257 7.67 -10.52 17.32
CA ASN A 257 7.00 -11.53 16.50
C ASN A 257 7.24 -11.39 14.99
N ILE A 258 8.06 -10.44 14.53
CA ILE A 258 8.22 -10.10 13.10
C ILE A 258 8.42 -11.27 12.14
N ARG A 259 9.12 -12.34 12.55
CA ARG A 259 9.34 -13.54 11.71
C ARG A 259 8.13 -14.46 11.57
N LYS A 260 7.09 -14.24 12.37
CA LYS A 260 5.82 -14.99 12.30
C LYS A 260 4.82 -14.31 11.39
N TYR A 261 5.01 -13.03 11.10
CA TYR A 261 4.16 -12.32 10.16
C TYR A 261 4.50 -12.71 8.73
N ASP A 262 3.46 -12.87 7.91
CA ASP A 262 3.63 -12.72 6.48
C ASP A 262 3.71 -11.22 6.10
N HIS A 263 4.12 -10.95 4.86
CA HIS A 263 4.35 -9.58 4.40
C HIS A 263 3.09 -8.71 4.45
N ALA A 264 1.95 -9.24 4.01
CA ALA A 264 0.70 -8.50 3.92
C ALA A 264 0.15 -8.16 5.31
N ALA A 265 0.17 -9.13 6.23
CA ALA A 265 -0.26 -8.93 7.61
C ALA A 265 0.65 -7.95 8.36
N LEU A 266 1.97 -8.01 8.13
CA LEU A 266 2.88 -7.05 8.75
C LEU A 266 2.64 -5.63 8.23
N GLU A 267 2.46 -5.46 6.92
CA GLU A 267 2.10 -4.17 6.29
C GLU A 267 0.88 -3.52 6.93
N GLN A 268 -0.20 -4.28 7.15
CA GLN A 268 -1.41 -3.79 7.83
C GLN A 268 -1.12 -3.22 9.22
N VAL A 269 -0.15 -3.79 9.94
CA VAL A 269 0.18 -3.37 11.30
C VAL A 269 1.21 -2.24 11.35
N TYR A 270 2.29 -2.31 10.57
CA TYR A 270 3.37 -1.33 10.68
C TYR A 270 3.06 -0.01 9.96
N PHE A 271 2.31 0.00 8.85
CA PHE A 271 2.01 1.25 8.14
C PHE A 271 1.30 2.29 9.04
N PRO A 272 0.24 1.93 9.80
CA PRO A 272 -0.37 2.83 10.77
C PRO A 272 0.62 3.35 11.81
N MET A 273 1.49 2.47 12.34
CA MET A 273 2.50 2.82 13.33
C MET A 273 3.53 3.83 12.78
N ILE A 274 4.03 3.60 11.56
CA ILE A 274 4.97 4.51 10.90
C ILE A 274 4.33 5.87 10.62
N ASN A 275 3.11 5.88 10.08
CA ASN A 275 2.37 7.10 9.79
C ASN A 275 2.09 7.91 11.06
N PHE A 276 1.69 7.24 12.14
CA PHE A 276 1.50 7.85 13.45
C PHE A 276 2.80 8.52 13.94
N GLY A 277 3.91 7.79 13.90
CA GLY A 277 5.20 8.33 14.34
C GLY A 277 5.66 9.53 13.50
N PHE A 278 5.48 9.53 12.17
CA PHE A 278 5.81 10.70 11.36
C PHE A 278 4.93 11.90 11.66
N ASN A 279 3.66 11.70 11.98
CA ASN A 279 2.78 12.77 12.41
C ASN A 279 3.21 13.33 13.78
N LYS A 280 3.58 12.48 14.74
CA LYS A 280 4.18 12.89 16.02
C LYS A 280 5.43 13.75 15.80
N VAL A 281 6.32 13.33 14.91
CA VAL A 281 7.50 14.13 14.53
C VAL A 281 7.10 15.47 13.90
N ALA A 282 6.07 15.51 13.05
CA ALA A 282 5.55 16.76 12.48
C ALA A 282 4.92 17.68 13.53
N LEU A 283 4.45 17.15 14.66
CA LEU A 283 3.97 17.90 15.82
C LEU A 283 5.07 18.29 16.81
N GLY A 284 6.34 18.04 16.46
CA GLY A 284 7.52 18.46 17.24
C GLY A 284 8.06 17.40 18.19
N GLU A 285 7.46 16.20 18.26
CA GLU A 285 7.94 15.10 19.08
C GLU A 285 9.08 14.34 18.37
N ILE A 286 10.24 15.00 18.23
CA ILE A 286 11.38 14.53 17.41
C ILE A 286 11.92 13.17 17.89
N GLU A 287 11.72 12.79 19.15
CA GLU A 287 12.09 11.47 19.68
C GLU A 287 11.49 10.29 18.89
N TYR A 288 10.31 10.48 18.28
CA TYR A 288 9.68 9.46 17.44
C TYR A 288 10.52 9.14 16.21
N LEU A 289 11.35 10.06 15.72
CA LEU A 289 12.26 9.80 14.61
C LEU A 289 13.24 8.66 14.93
N ASN A 290 13.77 8.63 16.16
CA ASN A 290 14.61 7.52 16.63
C ASN A 290 13.79 6.23 16.75
N LYS A 291 12.57 6.29 17.30
CA LYS A 291 11.68 5.11 17.41
C LYS A 291 11.40 4.48 16.05
N LEU A 292 11.06 5.30 15.04
CA LEU A 292 10.84 4.87 13.65
C LEU A 292 12.09 4.24 13.04
N PHE A 293 13.24 4.89 13.19
CA PHE A 293 14.49 4.38 12.62
C PHE A 293 14.92 3.04 13.26
N GLN A 294 14.67 2.84 14.55
CA GLN A 294 14.91 1.55 15.22
C GLN A 294 13.99 0.43 14.70
N ILE A 295 12.76 0.75 14.30
CA ILE A 295 11.86 -0.21 13.64
C ILE A 295 12.46 -0.63 12.31
N TYR A 296 12.82 0.31 11.44
CA TYR A 296 13.42 0.03 10.13
C TYR A 296 14.72 -0.79 10.24
N LYS A 297 15.60 -0.43 11.17
CA LYS A 297 16.83 -1.18 11.42
C LYS A 297 16.56 -2.59 11.93
N SER A 298 15.54 -2.76 12.78
CA SER A 298 15.13 -4.07 13.27
C SER A 298 14.54 -4.95 12.17
N PHE A 299 13.75 -4.37 11.27
CA PHE A 299 13.19 -5.04 10.11
C PHE A 299 14.31 -5.50 9.18
N GLU A 300 15.26 -4.62 8.87
CA GLU A 300 16.43 -4.96 8.05
C GLU A 300 17.27 -6.07 8.69
N LYS A 301 17.62 -5.94 9.97
CA LYS A 301 18.46 -6.92 10.69
C LYS A 301 17.84 -8.31 10.71
N ARG A 302 16.51 -8.40 10.66
CA ARG A 302 15.77 -9.66 10.79
C ARG A 302 15.40 -10.30 9.45
N GLY A 303 15.77 -9.67 8.33
CA GLY A 303 15.59 -10.21 6.98
C GLY A 303 14.32 -9.72 6.28
N PHE A 304 13.48 -8.89 6.91
CA PHE A 304 12.15 -8.56 6.39
C PHE A 304 12.17 -8.03 4.94
N TYR A 305 12.94 -6.97 4.68
CA TYR A 305 13.10 -6.41 3.33
C TYR A 305 13.80 -7.38 2.36
N ALA A 306 14.66 -8.26 2.88
CA ALA A 306 15.34 -9.29 2.08
C ALA A 306 14.42 -10.47 1.73
N ASP A 307 13.32 -10.67 2.45
CA ASP A 307 12.34 -11.71 2.19
C ASP A 307 11.15 -11.22 1.34
N MET A 308 10.98 -9.90 1.20
CA MET A 308 9.96 -9.28 0.34
C MET A 308 10.23 -9.51 -1.14
N GLU A 309 9.19 -9.83 -1.92
CA GLU A 309 9.29 -9.84 -3.39
C GLU A 309 9.52 -8.41 -3.92
N TYR A 310 8.73 -7.46 -3.41
CA TYR A 310 8.87 -6.04 -3.73
C TYR A 310 8.84 -5.18 -2.46
N ILE A 311 9.61 -4.10 -2.48
CA ILE A 311 9.53 -3.03 -1.48
C ILE A 311 8.68 -1.90 -2.07
N GLN A 312 7.77 -1.35 -1.26
CA GLN A 312 6.99 -0.19 -1.66
C GLN A 312 7.89 1.05 -1.74
N ASP A 313 7.64 1.88 -2.73
CA ASP A 313 8.41 3.09 -2.98
C ASP A 313 8.35 4.09 -1.81
N MET A 314 7.18 4.24 -1.21
CA MET A 314 6.97 5.08 -0.03
C MET A 314 7.74 4.62 1.20
N ASP A 315 7.99 3.31 1.35
CA ASP A 315 8.82 2.79 2.43
C ASP A 315 10.26 3.26 2.28
N LEU A 316 10.86 3.08 1.09
CA LEU A 316 12.23 3.50 0.86
C LEU A 316 12.42 5.01 1.07
N ILE A 317 11.45 5.83 0.61
CA ILE A 317 11.51 7.28 0.81
C ILE A 317 11.38 7.63 2.30
N SER A 318 10.46 6.99 3.02
CA SER A 318 10.25 7.21 4.45
C SER A 318 11.47 6.82 5.29
N ILE A 319 12.09 5.67 4.98
CA ILE A 319 13.36 5.22 5.55
C ILE A 319 14.45 6.25 5.28
N GLY A 320 14.57 6.69 4.02
CA GLY A 320 15.44 7.77 3.54
C GLY A 320 15.35 9.01 4.41
N ILE A 321 14.15 9.57 4.53
CA ILE A 321 13.87 10.79 5.30
C ILE A 321 14.22 10.60 6.78
N ALA A 322 13.80 9.48 7.38
CA ALA A 322 14.05 9.22 8.80
C ALA A 322 15.55 9.14 9.10
N GLY A 323 16.29 8.33 8.33
CA GLY A 323 17.73 8.16 8.53
C GLY A 323 18.52 9.44 8.26
N LEU A 324 18.18 10.18 7.19
CA LEU A 324 18.89 11.42 6.85
C LEU A 324 18.69 12.53 7.89
N ARG A 325 17.49 12.63 8.49
CA ARG A 325 17.25 13.55 9.61
C ARG A 325 18.02 13.16 10.87
N LEU A 326 18.29 11.87 11.07
CA LEU A 326 19.17 11.36 12.14
C LEU A 326 20.67 11.35 11.76
N ASN A 327 21.04 11.99 10.65
CA ASN A 327 22.41 12.01 10.13
C ASN A 327 23.00 10.62 9.85
N LYS A 328 22.17 9.60 9.58
CA LYS A 328 22.58 8.22 9.22
C LYS A 328 22.82 8.08 7.72
N VAL A 329 23.60 9.00 7.15
CA VAL A 329 23.77 9.15 5.69
C VAL A 329 24.29 7.87 5.04
N GLN A 330 25.40 7.32 5.57
CA GLN A 330 26.00 6.10 5.02
C GLN A 330 25.03 4.91 5.04
N TRP A 331 24.30 4.74 6.14
CA TRP A 331 23.33 3.64 6.26
C TRP A 331 22.23 3.75 5.21
N ILE A 332 21.78 4.96 4.87
CA ILE A 332 20.76 5.18 3.83
C ILE A 332 21.31 4.89 2.43
N GLU A 333 22.55 5.26 2.15
CA GLU A 333 23.21 4.90 0.88
C GLU A 333 23.32 3.38 0.73
N ASP A 334 23.78 2.70 1.78
CA ASP A 334 23.95 1.25 1.79
C ASP A 334 22.60 0.53 1.65
N PHE A 335 21.58 0.98 2.39
CA PHE A 335 20.22 0.45 2.32
C PHE A 335 19.63 0.62 0.92
N THR A 336 19.73 1.83 0.35
CA THR A 336 19.20 2.13 -0.99
C THR A 336 19.86 1.24 -2.04
N LYS A 337 21.19 1.13 -2.03
CA LYS A 337 21.94 0.28 -2.96
C LYS A 337 21.61 -1.20 -2.81
N LYS A 338 21.40 -1.66 -1.57
CA LYS A 338 21.09 -3.07 -1.27
C LYS A 338 19.70 -3.47 -1.77
N TYR A 339 18.75 -2.55 -1.77
CA TYR A 339 17.34 -2.86 -1.98
C TYR A 339 16.70 -2.22 -3.23
N GLU A 340 17.42 -1.39 -3.99
CA GLU A 340 16.90 -0.76 -5.21
C GLU A 340 16.39 -1.76 -6.26
N SER A 341 16.97 -2.96 -6.34
CA SER A 341 16.53 -4.01 -7.27
C SER A 341 15.19 -4.63 -6.88
N LYS A 342 14.73 -4.44 -5.64
CA LYS A 342 13.44 -4.92 -5.14
C LYS A 342 12.30 -3.91 -5.29
N LEU A 343 12.56 -2.71 -5.78
CA LEU A 343 11.47 -1.80 -6.14
C LEU A 343 10.80 -2.30 -7.42
N LYS A 344 9.48 -2.14 -7.50
CA LYS A 344 8.75 -2.36 -8.76
C LYS A 344 9.36 -1.51 -9.87
N SER A 345 9.54 -2.10 -11.05
CA SER A 345 10.22 -1.45 -12.19
C SER A 345 9.65 -0.07 -12.54
N SER A 346 8.33 0.10 -12.43
CA SER A 346 7.64 1.36 -12.71
C SER A 346 8.00 2.51 -11.77
N PHE A 347 8.37 2.23 -10.51
CA PHE A 347 8.69 3.25 -9.52
C PHE A 347 10.20 3.37 -9.26
N LYS A 348 10.96 2.29 -9.52
CA LYS A 348 12.37 2.14 -9.13
C LYS A 348 13.23 3.38 -9.43
N GLU A 349 13.24 3.84 -10.67
CA GLU A 349 14.10 4.95 -11.09
C GLU A 349 13.76 6.24 -10.32
N SER A 350 12.49 6.62 -10.30
CA SER A 350 12.01 7.82 -9.60
C SER A 350 12.29 7.77 -8.10
N THR A 351 12.06 6.62 -7.44
CA THR A 351 12.28 6.45 -6.00
C THR A 351 13.76 6.55 -5.64
N VAL A 352 14.63 5.83 -6.37
CA VAL A 352 16.09 5.84 -6.11
C VAL A 352 16.65 7.23 -6.35
N ASN A 353 16.31 7.87 -7.47
CA ASN A 353 16.74 9.23 -7.76
C ASN A 353 16.27 10.23 -6.69
N LEU A 354 15.02 10.11 -6.22
CA LEU A 354 14.52 10.98 -5.15
C LEU A 354 15.34 10.77 -3.87
N VAL A 355 15.54 9.54 -3.42
CA VAL A 355 16.31 9.27 -2.19
C VAL A 355 17.76 9.75 -2.31
N LEU A 356 18.44 9.44 -3.42
CA LEU A 356 19.81 9.90 -3.68
C LEU A 356 19.91 11.42 -3.73
N SER A 357 18.90 12.12 -4.24
CA SER A 357 18.86 13.58 -4.20
C SER A 357 18.84 14.12 -2.77
N LEU A 358 18.09 13.47 -1.86
CA LEU A 358 18.06 13.82 -0.45
C LEU A 358 19.40 13.54 0.23
N VAL A 359 20.07 12.44 -0.14
CA VAL A 359 21.43 12.13 0.31
C VAL A 359 22.41 13.24 -0.11
N CYS A 360 22.41 13.62 -1.39
CA CYS A 360 23.29 14.67 -1.92
C CYS A 360 22.99 16.02 -1.27
N PHE A 361 21.71 16.37 -1.10
CA PHE A 361 21.31 17.57 -0.38
C PHE A 361 21.85 17.58 1.06
N LYS A 362 21.72 16.47 1.79
CA LYS A 362 22.26 16.34 3.16
C LYS A 362 23.78 16.46 3.21
N LYS A 363 24.48 15.99 2.17
CA LYS A 363 25.93 16.16 1.97
C LYS A 363 26.33 17.54 1.44
N LYS A 364 25.39 18.47 1.27
CA LYS A 364 25.59 19.80 0.65
C LYS A 364 26.13 19.75 -0.78
N LYS A 365 25.91 18.64 -1.49
CA LYS A 365 26.26 18.46 -2.91
C LYS A 365 25.09 18.87 -3.79
N TYR A 366 24.84 20.17 -3.85
CA TYR A 366 23.62 20.72 -4.44
C TYR A 366 23.46 20.44 -5.94
N GLU A 367 24.51 20.63 -6.73
CA GLU A 367 24.47 20.34 -8.17
C GLU A 367 24.15 18.87 -8.48
N GLU A 368 24.72 17.95 -7.69
CA GLU A 368 24.46 16.52 -7.82
C GLU A 368 23.03 16.17 -7.40
N ALA A 369 22.53 16.80 -6.33
CA ALA A 369 21.13 16.65 -5.91
C ALA A 369 20.16 17.08 -7.03
N VAL A 370 20.43 18.21 -7.71
CA VAL A 370 19.61 18.67 -8.85
C VAL A 370 19.66 17.68 -10.02
N LYS A 371 20.82 17.09 -10.33
CA LYS A 371 20.94 16.05 -11.36
C LYS A 371 20.06 14.84 -11.07
N TYR A 372 19.99 14.41 -9.82
CA TYR A 372 19.08 13.34 -9.40
C TYR A 372 17.61 13.78 -9.46
N LEU A 373 17.27 14.97 -8.96
CA LEU A 373 15.89 15.49 -9.00
C LEU A 373 15.33 15.59 -10.43
N ASN A 374 16.16 15.95 -11.41
CA ASN A 374 15.75 16.04 -12.81
C ASN A 374 15.38 14.68 -13.45
N LYS A 375 15.76 13.57 -12.82
CA LYS A 375 15.43 12.21 -13.26
C LYS A 375 14.22 11.61 -12.52
N VAL A 376 13.57 12.39 -11.64
CA VAL A 376 12.40 11.92 -10.89
C VAL A 376 11.15 12.15 -11.74
N ASN A 377 10.51 11.07 -12.18
CA ASN A 377 9.16 11.15 -12.74
C ASN A 377 8.15 11.25 -11.60
N TYR A 378 7.21 12.18 -11.72
CA TYR A 378 6.24 12.48 -10.65
C TYR A 378 5.04 11.55 -10.70
N GLU A 379 5.20 10.36 -10.13
CA GLU A 379 4.14 9.35 -10.07
C GLU A 379 2.91 9.80 -9.27
N ASN A 380 3.13 10.62 -8.24
CA ASN A 380 2.06 11.18 -7.43
C ASN A 380 2.46 12.54 -6.81
N SER A 381 1.51 13.14 -6.09
CA SER A 381 1.72 14.45 -5.47
C SER A 381 2.86 14.49 -4.46
N TYR A 382 3.20 13.37 -3.82
CA TYR A 382 4.28 13.30 -2.86
C TYR A 382 5.64 13.44 -3.53
N TYR A 383 5.90 12.69 -4.62
CA TYR A 383 7.14 12.85 -5.41
C TYR A 383 7.34 14.28 -5.88
N TYR A 384 6.29 14.86 -6.45
CA TYR A 384 6.32 16.26 -6.90
C TYR A 384 6.67 17.19 -5.74
N LEU A 385 5.89 17.16 -4.66
CA LEU A 385 6.07 18.11 -3.57
C LEU A 385 7.40 17.93 -2.84
N LYS A 386 7.87 16.69 -2.61
CA LYS A 386 9.14 16.46 -1.93
C LYS A 386 10.35 16.86 -2.79
N SER A 387 10.30 16.59 -4.09
CA SER A 387 11.32 17.03 -5.03
C SER A 387 11.40 18.56 -5.07
N ARG A 388 10.24 19.22 -5.13
CA ARG A 388 10.12 20.68 -5.21
C ARG A 388 10.49 21.37 -3.89
N GLU A 389 10.16 20.78 -2.75
CA GLU A 389 10.62 21.22 -1.43
C GLU A 389 12.15 21.22 -1.37
N THR A 390 12.78 20.11 -1.79
CA THR A 390 14.24 19.96 -1.78
C THR A 390 14.88 20.96 -2.74
N LEU A 391 14.31 21.15 -3.93
CA LEU A 391 14.81 22.13 -4.90
C LEU A 391 14.69 23.58 -4.40
N LEU A 392 13.61 23.95 -3.71
CA LEU A 392 13.48 25.26 -3.06
C LEU A 392 14.58 25.49 -2.02
N GLN A 393 14.89 24.48 -1.21
CA GLN A 393 15.96 24.55 -0.24
C GLN A 393 17.32 24.70 -0.93
N ILE A 394 17.57 23.96 -2.01
CA ILE A 394 18.79 24.06 -2.83
C ILE A 394 18.96 25.48 -3.40
N TYR A 395 17.94 26.02 -4.05
CA TYR A 395 18.01 27.38 -4.61
C TYR A 395 18.27 28.44 -3.54
N TYR A 396 17.73 28.25 -2.33
CA TYR A 396 18.04 29.15 -1.22
C TYR A 396 19.52 29.07 -0.81
N GLU A 397 20.06 27.86 -0.65
CA GLU A 397 21.46 27.64 -0.26
C GLU A 397 22.44 28.16 -1.33
N GLN A 398 22.07 28.09 -2.60
CA GLN A 398 22.85 28.60 -3.74
C GLN A 398 22.60 30.09 -4.03
N LYS A 399 21.69 30.75 -3.30
CA LYS A 399 21.25 32.14 -3.53
C LYS A 399 20.64 32.40 -4.91
N GLU A 400 20.02 31.39 -5.51
CA GLU A 400 19.29 31.49 -6.77
C GLU A 400 17.84 31.97 -6.52
N PHE A 401 17.70 33.17 -5.96
CA PHE A 401 16.42 33.65 -5.43
C PHE A 401 15.34 33.88 -6.49
N VAL A 402 15.72 34.31 -7.70
CA VAL A 402 14.77 34.45 -8.82
C VAL A 402 14.15 33.10 -9.21
N ALA A 403 14.97 32.05 -9.28
CA ALA A 403 14.50 30.70 -9.58
C ALA A 403 13.65 30.15 -8.43
N LEU A 404 14.03 30.44 -7.18
CA LEU A 404 13.27 30.09 -5.98
C LEU A 404 11.87 30.71 -6.00
N GLU A 405 11.74 32.01 -6.24
CA GLU A 405 10.44 32.70 -6.26
C GLU A 405 9.51 32.16 -7.35
N SER A 406 10.04 31.96 -8.55
CA SER A 406 9.30 31.34 -9.66
C SER A 406 8.81 29.92 -9.29
N LEU A 407 9.67 29.13 -8.66
CA LEU A 407 9.33 27.79 -8.20
C LEU A 407 8.25 27.82 -7.11
N MET A 408 8.35 28.72 -6.14
CA MET A 408 7.35 28.89 -5.08
C MET A 408 5.96 29.16 -5.68
N ASP A 409 5.88 30.03 -6.70
CA ASP A 409 4.62 30.38 -7.32
C ASP A 409 3.98 29.19 -8.06
N SER A 410 4.79 28.43 -8.81
CA SER A 410 4.33 27.21 -9.47
C SER A 410 3.74 26.19 -8.47
N ILE A 411 4.37 26.04 -7.29
CA ILE A 411 3.90 25.13 -6.25
C ILE A 411 2.59 25.67 -5.63
N ARG A 412 2.43 26.98 -5.42
CA ARG A 412 1.15 27.55 -4.92
C ARG A 412 -0.01 27.18 -5.85
N HIS A 413 0.18 27.30 -7.16
CA HIS A 413 -0.82 26.90 -8.15
C HIS A 413 -1.12 25.39 -8.09
N TYR A 414 -0.09 24.56 -7.95
CA TYR A 414 -0.26 23.12 -7.78
C TYR A 414 -1.07 22.76 -6.54
N LEU A 415 -0.72 23.33 -5.38
CA LEU A 415 -1.41 23.11 -4.11
C LEU A 415 -2.88 23.51 -4.20
N LYS A 416 -3.19 24.66 -4.80
CA LYS A 416 -4.57 25.14 -4.96
C LYS A 416 -5.43 24.17 -5.78
N ARG A 417 -4.89 23.60 -6.86
CA ARG A 417 -5.60 22.62 -7.71
C ARG A 417 -5.81 21.25 -7.05
N ARG A 418 -5.05 20.92 -6.00
CA ARG A 418 -5.07 19.60 -5.34
C ARG A 418 -5.39 19.65 -3.85
N ARG A 419 -6.08 20.71 -3.40
CA ARG A 419 -6.41 20.93 -1.98
C ARG A 419 -7.10 19.72 -1.34
N GLU A 420 -8.10 19.16 -2.03
CA GLU A 420 -8.87 18.00 -1.52
C GLU A 420 -8.00 16.75 -1.39
N VAL A 421 -7.17 16.47 -2.40
CA VAL A 421 -6.28 15.29 -2.43
C VAL A 421 -5.19 15.39 -1.37
N LEU A 422 -4.65 16.59 -1.14
CA LEU A 422 -3.54 16.81 -0.22
C LEU A 422 -3.96 16.88 1.26
N SER A 423 -5.23 17.14 1.56
CA SER A 423 -5.74 17.21 2.94
C SER A 423 -4.83 18.11 3.81
N ILE A 424 -4.33 17.64 4.95
CA ILE A 424 -3.43 18.40 5.82
C ILE A 424 -2.11 18.82 5.18
N HIS A 425 -1.61 18.05 4.21
CA HIS A 425 -0.37 18.39 3.55
C HIS A 425 -0.51 19.69 2.79
N TYR A 426 -1.72 20.03 2.29
CA TYR A 426 -1.99 21.34 1.71
C TYR A 426 -1.63 22.46 2.69
N GLU A 427 -2.18 22.42 3.91
CA GLU A 427 -1.93 23.46 4.91
C GLU A 427 -0.46 23.51 5.35
N ARG A 428 0.17 22.34 5.54
CA ARG A 428 1.59 22.25 5.92
C ARG A 428 2.49 22.86 4.85
N TYR A 429 2.23 22.62 3.57
CA TYR A 429 3.00 23.19 2.46
C TYR A 429 2.71 24.68 2.24
N VAL A 430 1.45 25.11 2.37
CA VAL A 430 1.11 26.55 2.31
C VAL A 430 1.85 27.33 3.40
N LYS A 431 1.91 26.79 4.63
CA LYS A 431 2.70 27.38 5.72
C LYS A 431 4.18 27.39 5.40
N PHE A 432 4.75 26.30 4.87
CA PHE A 432 6.14 26.24 4.44
C PHE A 432 6.46 27.35 3.42
N LEU A 433 5.66 27.51 2.37
CA LEU A 433 5.85 28.56 1.36
C LEU A 433 5.72 29.98 1.97
N LYS A 434 4.78 30.19 2.90
CA LYS A 434 4.67 31.47 3.63
C LYS A 434 5.97 31.77 4.38
N TYR A 435 6.47 30.80 5.15
CA TYR A 435 7.66 30.98 5.98
C TYR A 435 8.95 31.06 5.17
N LEU A 436 9.06 30.34 4.05
CA LEU A 436 10.16 30.50 3.12
C LEU A 436 10.20 31.90 2.50
N GLY A 437 9.04 32.47 2.14
CA GLY A 437 8.97 33.85 1.65
C GLY A 437 9.36 34.88 2.72
N MET A 438 9.01 34.64 3.99
CA MET A 438 9.48 35.47 5.10
C MET A 438 10.99 35.36 5.31
N LEU A 439 11.55 34.15 5.18
CA LEU A 439 12.98 33.89 5.27
C LEU A 439 13.75 34.61 4.16
N LEU A 440 13.22 34.58 2.92
CA LEU A 440 13.81 35.27 1.78
C LEU A 440 13.88 36.78 2.01
N LYS A 441 12.75 37.40 2.41
CA LYS A 441 12.71 38.83 2.74
C LYS A 441 13.65 39.21 3.89
N ALA A 442 13.81 38.33 4.88
CA ALA A 442 14.74 38.57 5.98
C ALA A 442 16.21 38.47 5.54
N ALA A 443 16.49 37.67 4.50
CA ALA A 443 17.83 37.51 3.94
C ALA A 443 18.21 38.65 2.99
N GLU A 444 17.26 39.17 2.19
CA GLU A 444 17.53 40.20 1.17
C GLU A 444 17.27 41.64 1.64
N GLU A 445 16.25 41.87 2.48
CA GLU A 445 15.77 43.22 2.79
C GLU A 445 16.04 43.64 4.24
N ASP A 446 15.53 42.87 5.21
CA ASP A 446 15.39 43.33 6.59
C ASP A 446 15.55 42.19 7.60
N LYS A 447 16.73 42.12 8.22
CA LYS A 447 17.04 41.12 9.24
C LYS A 447 16.11 41.20 10.46
N SER A 448 15.45 42.32 10.74
CA SER A 448 14.51 42.42 11.87
C SER A 448 13.30 41.48 11.72
N LYS A 449 12.93 41.15 10.47
CA LYS A 449 11.86 40.19 10.15
C LYS A 449 12.17 38.77 10.61
N ILE A 450 13.43 38.45 10.89
CA ILE A 450 13.85 37.12 11.38
C ILE A 450 13.25 36.79 12.75
N ARG A 451 13.07 37.81 13.61
CA ARG A 451 12.47 37.63 14.95
C ARG A 451 10.99 37.27 14.83
N VAL A 452 10.29 37.84 13.84
CA VAL A 452 8.89 37.52 13.55
C VAL A 452 8.77 36.10 13.03
N LEU A 453 9.63 35.70 12.08
CA LEU A 453 9.66 34.33 11.56
C LEU A 453 9.93 33.30 12.66
N LYS A 454 10.89 33.57 13.55
CA LYS A 454 11.18 32.69 14.70
C LYS A 454 9.96 32.50 15.58
N LYS A 455 9.29 33.59 15.99
CA LYS A 455 8.05 33.53 16.79
C LYS A 455 6.94 32.75 16.09
N GLU A 456 6.79 32.92 14.78
CA GLU A 456 5.79 32.17 14.00
C GLU A 456 6.09 30.66 13.94
N LEU A 457 7.36 30.27 13.79
CA LEU A 457 7.80 28.86 13.79
C LEU A 457 7.75 28.22 15.17
N ASP A 458 7.89 29.00 16.25
CA ASP A 458 7.69 28.54 17.62
C ASP A 458 6.20 28.29 17.90
N LYS A 459 5.31 29.16 17.37
CA LYS A 459 3.86 29.01 17.49
C LYS A 459 3.27 27.92 16.60
N ASN A 460 3.82 27.74 15.39
CA ASN A 460 3.30 26.80 14.39
C ASN A 460 4.27 25.64 14.19
N ILE A 461 4.06 24.56 14.93
CA ILE A 461 4.95 23.40 14.89
C ILE A 461 4.72 22.54 13.64
N ASN A 462 3.47 22.44 13.19
CA ASN A 462 3.05 21.56 12.10
C ASN A 462 3.33 22.13 10.71
N VAL A 463 4.60 22.15 10.29
CA VAL A 463 5.08 22.78 9.05
C VAL A 463 6.10 21.86 8.36
N ILE A 464 5.98 21.69 7.03
CA ILE A 464 7.01 20.97 6.24
C ILE A 464 8.34 21.71 6.31
N GLY A 465 9.46 21.00 6.39
CA GLY A 465 10.80 21.60 6.36
C GLY A 465 11.13 22.50 7.57
N ARG A 466 10.36 22.40 8.67
CA ARG A 466 10.54 23.25 9.86
C ARG A 466 11.97 23.24 10.42
N GLU A 467 12.59 22.07 10.50
CA GLU A 467 13.99 21.94 10.98
C GLU A 467 14.95 22.80 10.14
N TRP A 468 14.85 22.72 8.82
CA TRP A 468 15.70 23.50 7.92
C TRP A 468 15.39 25.00 8.01
N LEU A 469 14.10 25.39 8.07
CA LEU A 469 13.71 26.80 8.28
C LEU A 469 14.29 27.35 9.58
N LEU A 470 14.26 26.58 10.67
CA LEU A 470 14.85 26.97 11.95
C LEU A 470 16.38 27.06 11.87
N GLU A 471 17.04 26.12 11.20
CA GLU A 471 18.48 26.16 10.94
C GLU A 471 18.86 27.48 10.23
N LYS A 472 18.18 27.82 9.14
CA LYS A 472 18.44 29.07 8.41
C LYS A 472 18.14 30.32 9.24
N VAL A 473 17.08 30.29 10.05
CA VAL A 473 16.77 31.37 11.00
C VAL A 473 17.89 31.58 12.01
N LEU A 474 18.48 30.51 12.53
CA LEU A 474 19.61 30.60 13.46
C LEU A 474 20.87 31.12 12.77
N GLU A 475 21.17 30.65 11.56
CA GLU A 475 22.33 31.13 10.77
C GLU A 475 22.26 32.64 10.48
N LEU A 476 21.07 33.17 10.18
CA LEU A 476 20.88 34.60 9.94
C LEU A 476 20.97 35.45 11.21
N ASN A 477 20.57 34.91 12.37
CA ASN A 477 20.69 35.58 13.67
C ASN A 477 22.14 35.66 14.17
N VAL A 478 23.01 34.72 13.81
CA VAL A 478 24.44 34.75 14.20
C VAL A 478 25.23 35.76 13.35
N LYS A 479 24.74 36.09 12.16
CA LYS A 479 25.34 37.07 11.24
C LYS A 479 24.77 38.49 11.38
N SER A 480 23.97 38.75 12.41
CA SER A 480 23.39 40.06 12.78
C SER A 480 23.91 40.47 14.14
#